data_AF-A0A1I7XM65-F1
#
_entry.id   AF-A0A1I7XM65-F1
#
_cell.length_a   1.000
_cell.length_b   1.000
_cell.length_c   1.000
_cell.angle_alpha   90.00
_cell.angle_beta   90.00
_cell.angle_gamma   90.00
#
_symmetry.space_group_name_H-M   'P 1'
#
loop_
_entity.id
_entity.type
_entity.pdbx_description
1 polymer ?
#
loop_
_entity_poly.entity_id
_entity_poly.type
_entity_poly.pdbx_seq_one_letter_code
_entity_poly.pdbx_strand_id
1 'polypeptide(L)'
;MGAPKKDYELVAPPHSFIHVDDYTPTQLAKYLHYLDGNSTAYNEYFAWKAYGKILDSYFYCRLCAFVQTPSKKIYTSIEHWWRRNSNCNNYINV
;
A
#
# COMPACT_ATOMS: atom_id res chain seq x y z
N MET A 1 13.12 -1.24 9.58
CA MET A 1 12.01 -2.23 9.40
C MET A 1 10.96 -1.62 8.48
N GLY A 2 10.45 -2.35 7.49
CA GLY A 2 9.56 -1.80 6.45
C GLY A 2 10.32 -1.23 5.25
N ALA A 3 9.64 -0.43 4.42
CA ALA A 3 10.26 0.29 3.30
C ALA A 3 11.31 1.31 3.79
N PRO A 4 12.22 1.79 2.92
CA PRO A 4 13.12 2.89 3.26
C PRO A 4 12.36 4.15 3.69
N LYS A 5 12.93 4.93 4.62
CA LYS A 5 12.34 6.19 5.10
C LYS A 5 11.89 7.13 3.97
N LYS A 6 12.73 7.23 2.93
CA LYS A 6 12.47 8.06 1.75
C LYS A 6 11.13 7.72 1.08
N ASP A 7 10.73 6.46 1.07
CA ASP A 7 9.49 6.02 0.44
C ASP A 7 8.28 6.53 1.23
N TYR A 8 8.36 6.55 2.56
CA TYR A 8 7.34 7.16 3.41
C TYR A 8 7.30 8.68 3.25
N GLU A 9 8.45 9.36 3.20
CA GLU A 9 8.52 10.81 2.99
C GLU A 9 7.89 11.27 1.67
N LEU A 10 7.87 10.40 0.64
CA LEU A 10 7.25 10.70 -0.65
C LEU A 10 5.72 10.65 -0.63
N VAL A 11 5.11 9.88 0.29
CA VAL A 11 3.67 9.57 0.25
C VAL A 11 2.91 9.96 1.52
N ALA A 12 3.57 9.93 2.68
CA ALA A 12 2.97 10.26 3.95
C ALA A 12 2.97 11.78 4.17
N PRO A 13 1.95 12.33 4.84
CA PRO A 13 1.99 13.73 5.25
C PRO A 13 3.24 14.03 6.09
N PRO A 14 3.86 15.21 5.96
CA PRO A 14 4.99 15.60 6.80
C PRO A 14 4.66 15.47 8.29
N HIS A 15 5.63 15.04 9.09
CA HIS A 15 5.51 14.86 10.56
C HIS A 15 4.39 13.90 11.01
N SER A 16 3.89 13.01 10.14
CA SER A 16 2.78 12.10 10.46
C SER A 16 3.20 10.67 10.85
N PHE A 17 4.49 10.36 10.83
CA PHE A 17 5.00 9.03 11.14
C PHE A 17 6.32 9.06 11.88
N ILE A 18 6.65 7.93 12.52
CA ILE A 18 7.92 7.66 13.18
C ILE A 18 8.61 6.56 12.36
N HIS A 19 9.77 6.85 11.78
CA HIS A 19 10.55 5.81 11.11
C HIS A 19 11.40 5.08 12.15
N VAL A 20 11.32 3.75 12.17
CA VAL A 20 12.02 2.96 13.21
C VAL A 20 13.54 3.09 13.14
N ASP A 21 14.10 3.30 11.94
CA ASP A 21 15.55 3.38 11.73
C ASP A 21 16.12 4.75 12.19
N ASP A 22 15.28 5.71 12.58
CA ASP A 22 15.70 6.96 13.20
C ASP A 22 16.08 6.79 14.69
N TYR A 23 15.82 5.61 15.27
CA TYR A 23 15.98 5.32 16.69
C TYR A 23 16.65 3.97 16.92
N THR A 24 17.42 3.85 17.99
CA THR A 24 17.69 2.52 18.57
C THR A 24 16.40 1.96 19.21
N PRO A 25 16.25 0.63 19.37
CA PRO A 25 15.06 0.05 19.98
C PRO A 25 14.71 0.63 21.36
N THR A 26 15.73 0.87 22.21
CA THR A 26 15.55 1.46 23.53
C THR A 26 15.10 2.92 23.47
N GLN A 27 15.64 3.71 22.54
CA GLN A 27 15.19 5.10 22.35
C GLN A 27 13.76 5.15 21.83
N LEU A 28 13.42 4.29 20.88
CA LEU A 28 12.07 4.21 20.34
C LEU A 28 11.07 3.86 21.44
N ALA A 29 11.36 2.83 22.25
CA ALA A 29 10.49 2.45 23.36
C ALA A 29 10.26 3.60 24.35
N LYS A 30 11.32 4.30 24.74
CA LYS A 30 11.22 5.50 25.61
C LYS A 30 10.37 6.60 24.97
N TYR A 31 10.57 6.84 23.67
CA TYR A 31 9.81 7.87 22.95
C TYR A 31 8.33 7.52 22.84
N LEU A 32 7.99 6.25 22.58
CA LEU A 32 6.61 5.79 22.55
C LEU A 32 5.92 5.92 23.92
N HIS A 33 6.61 5.61 25.03
CA HIS A 33 6.07 5.86 26.37
C HIS A 33 5.86 7.34 26.67
N TYR A 34 6.73 8.22 26.18
CA TYR A 34 6.52 9.66 26.27
C TYR A 34 5.26 10.09 25.52
N LEU A 35 5.04 9.60 24.30
CA LEU A 35 3.85 9.93 23.51
C LEU A 35 2.56 9.42 24.15
N ASP A 36 2.58 8.21 24.71
CA ASP A 36 1.45 7.62 25.45
C ASP A 36 1.04 8.48 26.65
N GLY A 37 2.02 9.03 27.38
CA GLY A 37 1.78 9.93 28.51
C GLY A 37 1.50 11.40 28.16
N ASN A 38 1.67 11.80 26.89
CA ASN A 38 1.54 13.19 26.47
C ASN A 38 0.65 13.31 25.22
N SER A 39 -0.65 13.48 25.46
CA SER A 39 -1.65 13.61 24.39
C SER A 39 -1.39 14.78 23.45
N THR A 40 -0.79 15.88 23.91
CA THR A 40 -0.44 17.01 23.03
C THR A 40 0.61 16.59 22.01
N ALA A 41 1.71 16.00 22.46
CA ALA A 41 2.78 15.51 21.57
C ALA A 41 2.30 14.38 20.65
N TYR A 42 1.45 13.46 21.15
CA TYR A 42 0.85 12.44 20.31
C TYR A 42 -0.04 13.03 19.22
N ASN A 43 -0.85 14.05 19.55
CA ASN A 43 -1.77 14.67 18.62
C ASN A 43 -1.08 15.49 17.52
N GLU A 44 0.17 15.93 17.71
CA GLU A 44 0.97 16.61 16.67
C GLU A 44 1.14 15.73 15.41
N TYR A 45 1.23 14.40 15.56
CA TYR A 45 1.30 13.45 14.45
C TYR A 45 0.02 13.40 13.59
N PHE A 46 -1.08 13.98 14.07
CA PHE A 46 -2.35 14.07 13.37
C PHE A 46 -2.67 15.47 12.86
N ALA A 47 -1.76 16.44 13.01
CA ALA A 47 -1.95 17.83 12.56
C ALA A 47 -2.30 17.91 11.07
N TRP A 48 -1.80 16.96 10.26
CA TRP A 48 -2.09 16.89 8.83
C TRP A 48 -3.60 16.80 8.51
N LYS A 49 -4.42 16.27 9.42
CA LYS A 49 -5.88 16.16 9.26
C LYS A 49 -6.60 17.50 9.19
N ALA A 50 -5.96 18.58 9.67
CA ALA A 50 -6.50 19.93 9.54
C ALA A 50 -6.41 20.46 8.09
N TYR A 51 -5.47 19.96 7.30
CA TYR A 51 -5.19 20.47 5.94
C TYR A 51 -5.91 19.67 4.84
N GLY A 52 -6.55 18.54 5.18
CA GLY A 52 -7.25 17.75 4.19
C GLY A 52 -7.91 16.50 4.76
N LYS A 53 -8.79 15.90 3.96
CA LYS A 53 -9.41 14.61 4.25
C LYS A 53 -8.96 13.61 3.19
N ILE A 54 -8.66 12.39 3.62
CA ILE A 54 -8.52 11.27 2.69
C ILE A 54 -9.93 10.99 2.18
N LEU A 55 -10.14 11.21 0.89
CA LEU A 55 -11.41 10.90 0.25
C LEU A 55 -11.42 9.40 -0.07
N ASP A 56 -12.40 8.69 0.48
CA ASP A 56 -12.73 7.37 -0.03
C ASP A 56 -13.31 7.53 -1.43
N SER A 57 -12.52 7.16 -2.44
CA SER A 57 -12.95 7.20 -3.83
C SER A 57 -13.93 6.07 -4.17
N TYR A 58 -14.24 5.19 -3.19
CA TYR A 58 -14.93 3.92 -3.37
C TYR A 58 -14.23 3.07 -4.43
N PHE A 59 -12.90 3.12 -4.45
CA PHE A 59 -12.07 2.49 -5.48
C PHE A 59 -12.46 1.02 -5.68
N TYR A 60 -12.57 0.26 -4.59
CA TYR A 60 -12.95 -1.15 -4.66
C TYR A 60 -14.37 -1.36 -5.18
N CYS A 61 -15.35 -0.54 -4.77
CA CYS A 61 -16.70 -0.63 -5.30
C CYS A 61 -16.74 -0.30 -6.81
N ARG A 62 -15.99 0.71 -7.25
CA ARG A 62 -15.88 1.07 -8.68
C ARG A 62 -15.19 -0.02 -9.48
N LEU A 63 -14.12 -0.61 -8.95
CA LEU A 63 -13.43 -1.75 -9.54
C LEU A 63 -14.36 -2.96 -9.64
N CYS A 64 -15.10 -3.29 -8.58
CA CYS A 64 -16.09 -4.36 -8.59
C CYS A 64 -17.17 -4.12 -9.64
N ALA A 65 -17.74 -2.91 -9.72
CA ALA A 65 -18.72 -2.57 -10.74
C ALA A 65 -18.16 -2.74 -12.16
N PHE A 66 -16.93 -2.28 -12.40
CA PHE A 66 -16.25 -2.43 -13.68
C PHE A 66 -16.03 -3.91 -14.05
N VAL A 67 -15.59 -4.73 -13.09
CA VAL A 67 -15.37 -6.17 -13.31
C VAL A 67 -16.68 -6.94 -13.50
N GLN A 68 -17.77 -6.52 -12.85
CA GLN A 68 -19.09 -7.14 -12.98
C GLN A 68 -19.83 -6.76 -14.27
N THR A 69 -19.33 -5.78 -15.02
CA THR A 69 -19.81 -5.46 -16.37
C THR A 69 -18.79 -5.88 -17.43
N PRO A 70 -18.37 -7.17 -17.51
CA PRO A 70 -17.45 -7.57 -18.55
C PRO A 70 -18.16 -7.47 -19.90
N SER A 71 -17.47 -6.90 -20.89
CA SER A 71 -17.88 -7.13 -22.27
C SER A 71 -17.86 -8.64 -22.54
N LYS A 72 -18.87 -9.14 -23.26
CA LYS A 72 -18.95 -10.57 -23.58
C LYS A 72 -17.71 -10.96 -24.40
N LYS A 73 -16.76 -11.63 -23.77
CA LYS A 73 -15.58 -12.19 -24.44
C LYS A 73 -15.85 -13.65 -24.77
N ILE A 74 -15.94 -13.96 -26.06
CA ILE A 74 -16.10 -15.34 -26.53
C ILE A 74 -14.75 -15.76 -27.10
N TYR A 75 -14.17 -16.81 -26.52
CA TYR A 75 -13.00 -17.47 -27.05
C TYR A 75 -13.44 -18.78 -27.67
N THR A 76 -13.28 -18.92 -28.98
CA THR A 76 -13.61 -20.15 -29.71
C THR A 76 -12.70 -21.31 -29.32
N SER A 77 -11.46 -21.01 -28.92
CA SER A 77 -10.54 -21.94 -28.29
C SER A 77 -9.73 -21.20 -27.22
N ILE A 78 -9.89 -21.64 -25.97
CA ILE A 78 -9.12 -21.11 -24.83
C ILE A 78 -7.63 -21.40 -25.02
N GLU A 79 -7.29 -22.58 -25.55
CA GLU A 79 -5.91 -22.98 -25.81
C GLU A 79 -5.23 -22.00 -26.79
N HIS A 80 -5.87 -21.68 -27.91
CA HIS A 80 -5.31 -20.73 -28.87
C HIS A 80 -5.19 -19.30 -28.31
N TRP A 81 -6.14 -18.87 -27.48
CA TRP A 81 -6.05 -17.55 -26.83
C TRP A 81 -4.89 -17.48 -25.83
N TRP A 82 -4.74 -18.50 -24.99
CA TRP A 82 -3.74 -18.56 -23.94
C TRP A 82 -2.32 -18.82 -24.48
N ARG A 83 -2.18 -19.68 -25.49
CA ARG A 83 -0.88 -20.06 -26.08
C ARG A 83 -0.43 -19.16 -27.24
N ARG A 84 -1.15 -18.09 -27.58
CA ARG A 84 -0.87 -17.27 -28.78
C ARG A 84 0.54 -16.66 -28.82
N ASN A 85 1.25 -16.63 -27.69
CA ASN A 85 2.68 -16.27 -27.57
C ASN A 85 3.42 -17.14 -26.53
N SER A 86 3.02 -18.41 -26.34
CA SER A 86 3.74 -19.29 -25.42
C SER A 86 5.07 -19.73 -26.04
N ASN A 87 6.11 -18.92 -25.83
CA ASN A 87 7.52 -19.36 -25.77
C ASN A 87 7.77 -20.27 -24.54
N CYS A 88 6.77 -21.04 -24.11
CA CYS A 88 6.98 -22.12 -23.16
C CYS A 88 7.62 -23.27 -23.94
N ASN A 89 8.88 -23.08 -24.32
CA ASN A 89 9.72 -24.15 -24.82
C ASN A 89 9.82 -25.22 -23.73
N ASN A 90 9.43 -26.42 -24.11
CA ASN A 90 9.45 -27.62 -23.30
C ASN A 90 10.83 -27.83 -22.66
N TYR A 91 10.91 -27.66 -21.34
CA TYR A 91 11.96 -28.31 -20.54
C TYR A 91 11.30 -29.28 -19.58
N ILE A 92 10.90 -30.44 -20.11
CA ILE A 92 10.81 -31.66 -19.32
C ILE A 92 11.30 -32.82 -20.21
N ASN A 93 12.58 -33.14 -20.10
CA ASN A 93 13.02 -34.53 -20.09
C ASN A 93 13.40 -34.80 -18.63
N VAL A 94 12.45 -35.34 -17.88
CA VAL A 94 12.70 -36.12 -16.66
C VAL A 94 12.52 -37.57 -17.03
#